data_AF-A0AAD5L5C9-F1
#
_entry.id   AF-A0AAD5L5C9-F1
#
_cell.length_a   1.000
_cell.length_b   1.000
_cell.length_c   1.000
_cell.angle_alpha   90.00
_cell.angle_beta   90.00
_cell.angle_gamma   90.00
#
_symmetry.space_group_name_H-M   'P 1'
#
loop_
_entity.id
_entity.type
_entity.pdbx_description
1 polymer ?
#
loop_
_entity_poly.entity_id
_entity_poly.type
_entity_poly.pdbx_seq_one_letter_code
_entity_poly.pdbx_strand_id
1 'polypeptide(L)'
;MAHVLAAGRFLGRALLDGNATGFHLSLPLLKALLGQPVTLRDLEFFDAEMHKNLVWLLENDGVDALGLDFSVCEAVDGKTSVVDLVPGGRDVDVTDANKHEYVRLRMEYAVFGSVSAQLYALLRGVSWTLC
;
A
#
# COMPACT_ATOMS: atom_id res chain seq x y z
N MET A 1 18.65 -1.29 -1.96
CA MET A 1 18.12 0.00 -2.49
C MET A 1 18.69 0.38 -3.87
N ALA A 2 19.99 0.26 -4.13
CA ALA A 2 20.58 0.63 -5.43
C ALA A 2 19.96 -0.10 -6.64
N HIS A 3 19.61 -1.38 -6.48
CA HIS A 3 18.98 -2.19 -7.54
C HIS A 3 17.60 -1.66 -7.98
N VAL A 4 16.77 -1.20 -7.03
CA VAL A 4 15.42 -0.70 -7.33
C VAL A 4 15.46 0.66 -8.03
N LEU A 5 16.42 1.51 -7.66
CA LEU A 5 16.67 2.77 -8.36
C LEU A 5 17.09 2.54 -9.82
N ALA A 6 17.97 1.55 -10.06
CA ALA A 6 18.38 1.18 -11.41
C ALA A 6 17.21 0.64 -12.25
N ALA A 7 16.35 -0.20 -11.64
CA ALA A 7 15.12 -0.67 -12.29
C ALA A 7 14.18 0.48 -12.65
N GLY A 8 14.01 1.47 -11.77
CA GLY A 8 13.22 2.67 -12.05
C GLY A 8 13.77 3.49 -13.21
N ARG A 9 15.10 3.66 -13.28
CA ARG A 9 15.74 4.34 -14.41
C ARG A 9 15.57 3.59 -15.73
N PHE A 10 15.70 2.27 -15.71
CA PHE A 10 15.47 1.41 -16.87
C PHE A 10 14.02 1.52 -17.36
N LEU A 11 13.05 1.45 -16.44
CA LEU A 11 11.63 1.63 -16.76
C LEU A 11 11.37 3.02 -17.37
N GLY A 12 11.90 4.08 -16.76
CA GLY A 12 11.77 5.44 -17.30
C GLY A 12 12.36 5.58 -18.72
N ARG A 13 13.49 4.92 -18.98
CA ARG A 13 14.11 4.91 -20.32
C ARG A 13 13.27 4.14 -21.33
N ALA A 14 12.77 2.97 -20.96
CA ALA A 14 11.91 2.15 -21.83
C ALA A 14 10.62 2.90 -22.21
N LEU A 15 10.02 3.64 -21.26
CA LEU A 15 8.86 4.48 -21.52
C LEU A 15 9.16 5.62 -22.50
N LEU A 16 10.32 6.28 -22.39
CA LEU A 16 10.73 7.34 -23.33
C LEU A 16 10.99 6.82 -24.74
N ASP A 17 11.67 5.68 -24.85
CA ASP A 17 12.00 5.07 -26.14
C ASP A 17 10.77 4.44 -26.82
N GLY A 18 9.62 4.37 -26.12
CA GLY A 18 8.40 3.71 -26.60
C GLY A 18 8.53 2.19 -26.67
N ASN A 19 9.49 1.61 -25.95
CA ASN A 19 9.77 0.18 -25.97
C ASN A 19 8.90 -0.56 -24.95
N ALA A 20 8.23 -1.61 -25.41
CA ALA A 20 7.51 -2.51 -24.53
C ALA A 20 8.51 -3.26 -23.62
N THR A 21 8.39 -3.06 -22.31
CA THR A 21 9.12 -3.87 -21.34
C THR A 21 8.54 -5.28 -21.35
N GLY A 22 9.40 -6.31 -21.40
CA GLY A 22 8.97 -7.72 -21.37
C GLY A 22 8.39 -8.20 -20.02
N PHE A 23 7.92 -7.29 -19.18
CA PHE A 23 7.31 -7.57 -17.89
C PHE A 23 6.06 -6.72 -17.68
N HIS A 24 5.18 -7.19 -16.79
CA HIS A 24 3.97 -6.49 -16.40
C HIS A 24 4.13 -5.91 -14.99
N LEU A 25 3.65 -4.68 -14.80
CA LEU A 25 3.52 -4.06 -13.48
C LEU A 25 2.15 -4.39 -12.91
N SER A 26 2.06 -4.53 -11.59
CA SER A 26 0.77 -4.70 -10.92
C SER A 26 -0.06 -3.42 -11.01
N LEU A 27 -1.39 -3.56 -11.00
CA LEU A 27 -2.31 -2.42 -11.10
C LEU A 27 -2.07 -1.36 -9.99
N PRO A 28 -1.86 -1.72 -8.70
CA PRO A 28 -1.55 -0.73 -7.68
C PRO A 28 -0.25 0.04 -7.95
N LEU A 29 0.76 -0.63 -8.51
CA LEU A 29 2.04 0.00 -8.86
C LEU A 29 1.89 0.95 -10.05
N LEU A 30 1.07 0.60 -11.05
CA LEU A 30 0.71 1.49 -12.15
C LEU A 30 -0.07 2.72 -11.66
N LYS A 31 -1.07 2.52 -10.79
CA LYS A 31 -1.83 3.62 -10.18
C LYS A 31 -0.92 4.55 -9.40
N ALA A 32 0.01 4.01 -8.61
CA ALA A 32 1.01 4.81 -7.90
C ALA A 32 1.91 5.61 -8.85
N LEU A 33 2.36 5.00 -9.95
CA LEU A 33 3.17 5.68 -10.98
C LEU A 33 2.41 6.85 -11.63
N LEU A 34 1.09 6.69 -11.82
CA LEU A 34 0.20 7.70 -12.40
C LEU A 34 -0.33 8.72 -11.38
N GLY A 35 -0.02 8.57 -10.08
CA GLY A 35 -0.60 9.39 -9.02
C GLY A 35 -2.10 9.16 -8.79
N GLN A 36 -2.63 8.02 -9.22
CA GLN A 36 -4.03 7.64 -8.99
C GLN A 36 -4.20 6.94 -7.63
N PRO A 37 -5.33 7.18 -6.93
CA PRO A 37 -5.62 6.48 -5.68
C PRO A 37 -5.87 5.00 -5.95
N VAL A 38 -5.32 4.16 -5.08
CA VAL A 38 -5.63 2.74 -5.04
C VAL A 38 -6.99 2.57 -4.37
N THR A 39 -7.78 1.61 -4.84
CA THR A 39 -9.11 1.33 -4.31
C THR A 39 -9.14 -0.05 -3.64
N LEU A 40 -10.16 -0.27 -2.82
CA LEU A 40 -10.34 -1.54 -2.11
C LEU A 40 -10.41 -2.74 -3.08
N ARG A 41 -10.95 -2.54 -4.29
CA ARG A 41 -10.99 -3.57 -5.33
C ARG A 41 -9.61 -3.97 -5.84
N ASP A 42 -8.64 -3.05 -5.84
CA ASP A 42 -7.28 -3.38 -6.25
C ASP A 42 -6.61 -4.32 -5.24
N LEU A 43 -7.02 -4.23 -3.97
CA LEU A 43 -6.54 -5.11 -2.91
C LEU A 43 -6.99 -6.55 -3.13
N GLU A 44 -8.17 -6.80 -3.74
CA GLU A 44 -8.65 -8.16 -4.03
C GLU A 44 -7.65 -8.96 -4.88
N PHE A 45 -6.99 -8.31 -5.83
CA PHE A 45 -5.98 -8.93 -6.70
C PHE A 45 -4.62 -9.12 -6.03
N PHE A 46 -4.36 -8.41 -4.93
CA PHE A 46 -3.09 -8.43 -4.22
C PHE A 46 -3.14 -9.33 -2.98
N ASP A 47 -4.19 -9.18 -2.18
CA ASP A 47 -4.49 -9.91 -0.97
C ASP A 47 -6.01 -10.07 -0.79
N ALA A 48 -6.52 -11.19 -1.30
CA ALA A 48 -7.95 -11.50 -1.26
C ALA A 48 -8.47 -11.75 0.17
N GLU A 49 -7.61 -12.16 1.11
CA GLU A 49 -8.00 -12.39 2.49
C GLU A 49 -8.17 -11.06 3.23
N MET A 50 -7.19 -10.17 3.10
CA MET A 50 -7.30 -8.82 3.66
C MET A 50 -8.47 -8.07 3.06
N HIS A 51 -8.70 -8.17 1.75
CA HIS A 51 -9.87 -7.60 1.09
C HIS A 51 -11.17 -8.06 1.75
N LYS A 52 -11.37 -9.38 1.95
CA LYS A 52 -12.57 -9.91 2.60
C LYS A 52 -12.74 -9.37 4.02
N ASN A 53 -11.66 -9.31 4.80
CA ASN A 53 -11.72 -8.82 6.18
C ASN A 53 -12.11 -7.33 6.24
N LEU A 54 -11.56 -6.51 5.35
CA LEU A 54 -11.88 -5.08 5.27
C LEU A 54 -13.30 -4.83 4.74
N VAL A 55 -13.76 -5.60 3.75
CA VAL A 55 -15.15 -5.55 3.28
C VAL A 55 -16.11 -5.91 4.41
N TRP A 56 -15.84 -7.02 5.11
CA TRP A 56 -16.66 -7.44 6.24
C TRP A 56 -16.74 -6.35 7.32
N LEU A 57 -15.62 -5.69 7.62
CA LEU A 57 -15.60 -4.59 8.59
C LEU A 57 -16.45 -3.40 8.15
N LEU A 58 -16.55 -3.11 6.86
CA LEU A 58 -17.43 -2.05 6.33
C LEU A 58 -18.91 -2.45 6.31
N GLU A 59 -19.22 -3.72 6.10
CA GLU A 59 -20.59 -4.24 5.96
C GLU A 59 -21.27 -4.57 7.30
N ASN A 60 -20.50 -4.69 8.39
CA ASN A 60 -21.01 -5.05 9.71
C ASN A 60 -20.92 -3.87 10.68
N ASP A 61 -21.86 -3.83 11.61
CA ASP A 61 -21.90 -2.87 12.72
C ASP A 61 -21.48 -3.53 14.04
N GLY A 62 -21.14 -2.72 15.05
CA GLY A 62 -20.61 -3.19 16.33
C GLY A 62 -19.15 -3.65 16.24
N VAL A 63 -18.37 -3.06 15.33
CA VAL A 63 -16.96 -3.41 15.11
C VAL A 63 -16.07 -3.11 16.31
N ASP A 64 -16.55 -2.27 17.24
CA ASP A 64 -15.91 -1.98 18.52
C ASP A 64 -15.63 -3.26 19.34
N ALA A 65 -16.48 -4.29 19.19
CA ALA A 65 -16.32 -5.57 19.87
C ALA A 65 -15.09 -6.37 19.39
N LEU A 66 -14.51 -6.00 18.24
CA LEU A 66 -13.30 -6.65 17.70
C LEU A 66 -12.04 -6.20 18.43
N GLY A 67 -12.09 -5.09 19.20
CA GLY A 67 -10.93 -4.56 19.90
C GLY A 67 -9.78 -4.17 18.96
N LEU A 68 -10.12 -3.64 17.78
CA LEU A 68 -9.13 -3.14 16.83
C LEU A 68 -8.74 -1.71 17.20
N ASP A 69 -7.46 -1.39 16.99
CA ASP A 69 -6.91 -0.05 17.11
C ASP A 69 -6.35 0.42 15.75
N PHE A 70 -5.93 1.68 15.66
CA PHE A 70 -5.27 2.20 14.45
C PHE A 70 -3.78 1.82 14.40
N SER A 71 -3.47 0.54 14.62
CA SER A 71 -2.11 -0.01 14.50
C SER A 71 -2.06 -1.29 13.67
N VAL A 72 -0.86 -1.67 13.23
CA VAL A 72 -0.60 -2.85 12.43
C VAL A 72 0.61 -3.59 12.97
N CYS A 73 0.45 -4.88 13.26
CA CYS A 73 1.57 -5.78 13.45
C CYS A 73 2.13 -6.24 12.10
N GLU A 74 3.41 -6.00 11.89
CA GLU A 74 4.16 -6.52 10.75
C GLU A 74 5.33 -7.37 11.23
N ALA A 75 5.66 -8.42 10.46
CA ALA A 75 6.83 -9.24 10.71
C ALA A 75 7.94 -8.83 9.75
N VAL A 76 8.94 -8.12 10.25
CA VAL A 76 10.11 -7.69 9.47
C VAL A 76 11.34 -8.45 9.97
N ASP A 77 11.99 -9.19 9.09
CA ASP A 77 13.19 -9.97 9.39
C ASP A 77 13.05 -10.91 10.61
N GLY A 78 11.86 -11.50 10.78
CA GLY A 78 11.54 -12.40 11.90
C GLY A 78 11.25 -11.71 13.23
N LYS A 79 11.19 -10.37 13.26
CA LYS A 79 10.76 -9.57 14.42
C LYS A 79 9.39 -8.98 14.16
N THR A 80 8.51 -9.07 15.16
CA THR A 80 7.21 -8.39 15.12
C THR A 80 7.39 -6.93 15.52
N SER A 81 7.10 -6.00 14.61
CA SER A 81 6.97 -4.57 14.91
C SER A 81 5.51 -4.14 14.83
N VAL A 82 5.14 -3.20 15.69
CA VAL A 82 3.82 -2.55 15.65
C VAL A 82 4.01 -1.16 15.07
N VAL A 83 3.26 -0.85 14.02
CA VAL A 83 3.29 0.42 13.32
C VAL A 83 1.94 1.10 13.47
N ASP A 84 1.95 2.35 13.92
CA ASP A 84 0.72 3.12 14.10
C ASP A 84 0.32 3.75 12.77
N LEU A 85 -0.94 3.55 12.36
CA LEU A 85 -1.50 4.10 11.13
C LEU A 85 -1.78 5.61 11.24
N VAL A 86 -2.00 6.09 12.46
CA VAL A 86 -2.13 7.50 12.82
C VAL A 86 -1.24 7.79 14.03
N PRO A 87 -0.87 9.06 14.30
CA PRO A 87 -0.10 9.41 15.49
C PRO A 87 -0.81 8.92 16.78
N GLY A 88 -0.18 8.02 17.52
CA GLY A 88 -0.79 7.42 18.72
C GLY A 88 -1.92 6.43 18.41
N GLY A 89 -1.91 5.79 17.23
CA GLY A 89 -3.02 4.95 16.77
C GLY A 89 -3.41 3.78 17.67
N ARG A 90 -2.50 3.33 18.55
CA ARG A 90 -2.80 2.30 19.58
C ARG A 90 -3.76 2.79 20.67
N ASP A 91 -3.87 4.09 20.85
CA ASP A 91 -4.77 4.72 21.82
C ASP A 91 -6.12 5.11 21.17
N VAL A 92 -6.31 4.78 19.89
CA VAL A 92 -7.52 5.10 19.12
C VAL A 92 -8.21 3.80 18.72
N ASP A 93 -9.35 3.53 19.35
CA ASP A 93 -10.17 2.36 19.02
C ASP A 93 -10.90 2.54 17.69
N VAL A 94 -11.05 1.44 16.96
CA VAL A 94 -11.87 1.37 15.75
C VAL A 94 -13.33 1.17 16.15
N THR A 95 -14.16 2.13 15.75
CA THR A 95 -15.59 2.22 16.02
C THR A 95 -16.35 2.30 14.69
N ASP A 96 -17.67 2.09 14.73
CA ASP A 96 -18.50 2.24 13.52
C ASP A 96 -18.43 3.65 12.89
N ALA A 97 -18.09 4.68 13.67
CA ALA A 97 -17.95 6.04 13.18
C ALA A 97 -16.65 6.27 12.40
N ASN A 98 -15.56 5.57 12.75
CA ASN A 98 -14.23 5.77 12.17
C ASN A 98 -13.74 4.59 11.32
N LYS A 99 -14.51 3.50 11.21
CA LYS A 99 -14.17 2.28 10.45
C LYS A 99 -13.76 2.54 9.00
N HIS A 100 -14.38 3.52 8.35
CA HIS A 100 -14.05 3.90 6.97
C HIS A 100 -12.63 4.46 6.83
N GLU A 101 -12.20 5.25 7.81
CA GLU A 101 -10.85 5.81 7.84
C GLU A 101 -9.82 4.72 8.14
N TYR A 102 -10.12 3.85 9.12
CA TYR A 102 -9.29 2.68 9.41
C TYR A 102 -9.09 1.81 8.17
N VAL A 103 -10.15 1.45 7.45
CA VAL A 103 -10.06 0.64 6.23
C VAL A 103 -9.20 1.31 5.17
N ARG A 104 -9.38 2.62 4.95
CA ARG A 104 -8.56 3.36 3.98
C ARG A 104 -7.08 3.31 4.35
N LEU A 105 -6.73 3.66 5.59
CA LEU A 105 -5.34 3.69 6.06
C LEU A 105 -4.72 2.29 6.06
N ARG A 106 -5.47 1.26 6.46
CA ARG A 106 -5.02 -0.13 6.46
C ARG A 106 -4.71 -0.62 5.05
N MET A 107 -5.57 -0.29 4.09
CA MET A 107 -5.37 -0.62 2.67
C MET A 107 -4.15 0.12 2.10
N GLU A 108 -4.04 1.43 2.33
CA GLU A 108 -2.89 2.23 1.89
C GLU A 108 -1.57 1.68 2.48
N TYR A 109 -1.57 1.29 3.76
CA TYR A 109 -0.42 0.67 4.41
C TYR A 109 -0.05 -0.69 3.83
N ALA A 110 -1.04 -1.54 3.55
CA ALA A 110 -0.80 -2.87 2.99
C ALA A 110 -0.16 -2.80 1.60
N VAL A 111 -0.64 -1.88 0.75
CA VAL A 111 -0.19 -1.73 -0.64
C VAL A 111 1.14 -0.97 -0.72
N PHE A 112 1.31 0.07 0.12
CA PHE A 112 2.45 0.98 0.00
C PHE A 112 3.35 1.03 1.23
N GLY A 113 2.81 0.93 2.44
CA GLY A 113 3.56 1.06 3.69
C GLY A 113 4.71 0.06 3.79
N SER A 114 4.41 -1.22 3.53
CA SER A 114 5.37 -2.34 3.60
C SER A 114 6.56 -2.24 2.63
N VAL A 115 6.42 -1.48 1.55
CA VAL A 115 7.43 -1.33 0.48
C VAL A 115 7.73 0.14 0.16
N SER A 116 7.38 1.04 1.07
CA SER A 116 7.39 2.50 0.84
C SER A 116 8.75 3.01 0.37
N ALA A 117 9.84 2.49 0.94
CA ALA A 117 11.20 2.87 0.57
C ALA A 117 11.58 2.38 -0.84
N GLN A 118 11.19 1.15 -1.21
CA GLN A 118 11.46 0.56 -2.52
C GLN A 118 10.64 1.26 -3.59
N LEU A 119 9.35 1.51 -3.32
CA LEU A 119 8.47 2.24 -4.21
C LEU A 119 8.99 3.66 -4.47
N TYR A 120 9.39 4.38 -3.41
CA TYR A 120 9.98 5.69 -3.54
C TYR A 120 11.26 5.67 -4.41
N ALA A 121 12.13 4.69 -4.20
CA ALA A 121 13.34 4.53 -5.02
C ALA A 121 13.03 4.25 -6.49
N LEU A 122 12.00 3.45 -6.77
CA LEU A 122 11.53 3.15 -8.13
C LEU A 122 10.99 4.41 -8.81
N LEU A 123 10.04 5.09 -8.17
CA LEU A 123 9.41 6.32 -8.69
C LEU A 123 10.45 7.42 -8.92
N ARG A 124 11.40 7.59 -7.99
CA ARG A 124 12.52 8.52 -8.16
C ARG A 124 13.39 8.17 -9.36
N GLY A 125 13.64 6.88 -9.59
CA GLY A 125 14.37 6.41 -10.76
C GLY A 125 13.67 6.73 -12.07
N VAL A 126 12.35 6.55 -12.13
CA VAL A 126 11.53 6.90 -13.31
C VAL A 126 11.53 8.40 -13.55
N SER A 127 11.22 9.20 -12.52
CA SER A 127 11.16 10.66 -12.62
C SER A 127 12.49 11.27 -13.05
N TRP A 128 13.62 10.71 -12.58
CA TRP A 128 14.95 11.21 -12.96
C TRP A 128 15.28 11.02 -14.44
N THR A 129 14.69 10.02 -15.10
CA THR A 129 14.93 9.76 -16.52
C THR A 129 14.01 10.59 -17.43
N LEU A 130 12.86 11.03 -16.93
CA LEU A 130 11.84 11.77 -17.70
C LEU A 130 12.04 13.29 -17.72
N CYS A 131 13.00 13.82 -16.95
CA CYS A 131 13.43 15.22 -16.97
C CYS A 131 14.73 15.38 -17.76
#